data_AF-A0A453AV17-F1
#
_entry.id   AF-A0A453AV17-F1
#
_cell.length_a   1.000
_cell.length_b   1.000
_cell.length_c   1.000
_cell.angle_alpha   90.00
_cell.angle_beta   90.00
_cell.angle_gamma   90.00
#
_symmetry.space_group_name_H-M   'P 1'
#
loop_
_entity.id
_entity.type
_entity.pdbx_description
1 polymer ?
#
loop_
_entity_poly.entity_id
_entity_poly.type
_entity_poly.pdbx_seq_one_letter_code
_entity_poly.pdbx_strand_id
1 'polypeptide(L)' 'DGTGKVNQEGVDYYNRLIDYMLQQGITPYANLYHYDLPLALHQQYLGWLSPKIVGRVCGLCRVLLQGVWRQGEELVYL' A
#
# COMPACT_ATOMS: atom_id res chain seq x y z
N ASP A 1 -9.38 8.02 -5.41
CA ASP A 1 -10.44 8.22 -4.38
C ASP A 1 -10.28 7.29 -3.18
N GLY A 2 -9.28 6.39 -3.13
CA GLY A 2 -9.07 5.48 -1.99
C GLY A 2 -10.10 4.32 -1.92
N THR A 3 -11.00 4.23 -2.89
CA THR A 3 -12.08 3.25 -2.95
C THR A 3 -12.25 2.60 -4.32
N GLY A 4 -11.58 3.13 -5.36
CA GLY A 4 -11.78 2.77 -6.75
C GLY A 4 -10.63 1.97 -7.39
N LYS A 5 -10.46 2.20 -8.70
CA LYS A 5 -9.57 1.45 -9.60
C LYS A 5 -8.10 1.59 -9.19
N VAL A 6 -7.38 0.47 -9.22
CA VAL A 6 -5.93 0.44 -8.97
C VAL A 6 -5.23 1.34 -9.98
N ASN A 7 -4.35 2.22 -9.49
CA ASN A 7 -3.49 3.00 -10.36
C ASN A 7 -2.31 2.14 -10.82
N GLN A 8 -2.40 1.60 -12.03
CA GLN A 8 -1.37 0.71 -12.56
C GLN A 8 0.00 1.39 -12.69
N GLU A 9 0.04 2.68 -13.04
CA GLU A 9 1.30 3.42 -13.13
C GLU A 9 2.02 3.51 -11.77
N GLY A 10 1.24 3.65 -10.70
CA GLY A 10 1.77 3.64 -9.33
C GLY A 10 2.33 2.27 -8.96
N VAL A 11 1.61 1.19 -9.29
CA VAL A 11 2.09 -0.18 -9.09
C VAL A 11 3.39 -0.43 -9.86
N ASP A 12 3.46 -0.01 -11.12
CA ASP A 12 4.64 -0.18 -11.96
C ASP A 12 5.84 0.64 -11.46
N TYR A 13 5.60 1.81 -10.87
CA TYR A 13 6.64 2.61 -10.23
C TYR A 13 7.27 1.87 -9.03
N TYR A 14 6.44 1.36 -8.11
CA TYR A 14 6.94 0.63 -6.94
C TYR A 14 7.62 -0.68 -7.33
N ASN A 15 7.11 -1.40 -8.34
CA ASN A 15 7.76 -2.59 -8.88
C ASN A 15 9.17 -2.27 -9.38
N ARG A 16 9.35 -1.22 -10.20
CA ARG A 16 10.68 -0.80 -10.67
C ARG A 16 11.62 -0.42 -9.52
N LEU A 17 11.11 0.23 -8.48
CA LEU A 17 11.89 0.63 -7.32
C LEU A 17 12.37 -0.59 -6.53
N ILE A 18 11.49 -1.55 -6.28
CA ILE A 18 11.80 -2.80 -5.57
C ILE A 18 12.78 -3.63 -6.39
N ASP A 19 12.53 -3.82 -7.69
CA ASP A 19 13.43 -4.54 -8.58
C ASP A 19 14.84 -3.93 -8.58
N TYR A 20 14.94 -2.59 -8.58
CA TYR A 20 16.21 -1.90 -8.49
C TYR A 20 16.90 -2.11 -7.12
N MET A 21 16.17 -2.02 -6.01
CA MET A 21 16.72 -2.28 -4.68
C MET A 21 17.26 -3.71 -4.55
N LEU A 22 16.51 -4.69 -5.05
CA LEU A 22 16.92 -6.10 -5.06
C LEU A 22 18.15 -6.33 -5.93
N GLN A 23 18.24 -5.69 -7.10
CA GLN A 23 19.44 -5.73 -7.95
C GLN A 23 20.68 -5.16 -7.25
N GLN A 24 20.51 -4.20 -6.33
CA GLN A 24 21.59 -3.65 -5.51
C GLN A 24 21.87 -4.48 -4.24
N GLY A 25 21.16 -5.60 -4.03
CA GLY A 25 21.28 -6.45 -2.84
C GLY A 25 20.68 -5.83 -1.58
N ILE A 26 19.78 -4.85 -1.72
CA ILE A 26 19.09 -4.18 -0.61
C ILE A 26 17.74 -4.86 -0.41
N THR A 27 17.48 -5.37 0.79
CA THR A 27 16.16 -5.90 1.16
C THR A 27 15.18 -4.75 1.42
N PRO A 28 14.09 -4.62 0.65
CA PRO A 28 13.11 -3.57 0.87
C PRO A 28 12.23 -3.87 2.09
N TYR A 29 11.97 -2.86 2.90
CA TYR A 29 10.97 -2.92 3.98
C TYR A 29 9.87 -1.91 3.67
N ALA A 30 8.69 -2.41 3.31
CA ALA A 30 7.57 -1.57 2.91
C ALA A 30 6.74 -1.14 4.13
N ASN A 31 6.55 0.17 4.29
CA ASN A 31 5.54 0.70 5.19
C ASN A 31 4.21 0.85 4.42
N LEU A 32 3.17 0.15 4.87
CA LEU A 32 1.85 0.14 4.22
C LEU A 32 1.01 1.39 4.53
N TYR A 33 1.37 2.16 5.55
CA TYR A 33 0.66 3.39 5.92
C TYR A 33 1.58 4.36 6.67
N HIS A 34 1.80 5.55 6.11
CA HIS A 34 2.66 6.57 6.70
C HIS A 34 1.91 7.89 6.89
N TYR A 35 0.83 7.85 7.69
CA TYR A 35 -0.02 9.01 8.00
C TYR A 35 -0.72 9.67 6.79
N ASP A 36 -0.67 9.02 5.63
CA ASP A 36 -1.16 9.48 4.34
C ASP A 36 -2.57 8.96 4.06
N LEU A 37 -3.52 9.24 4.97
CA LEU A 37 -4.91 8.84 4.75
C LEU A 37 -5.45 9.55 3.50
N PRO A 38 -6.01 8.82 2.52
CA PRO A 38 -6.67 9.44 1.38
C PRO A 38 -7.72 10.46 1.84
N LEU A 39 -7.61 11.71 1.37
CA LEU A 39 -8.53 12.80 1.75
C LEU A 39 -10.00 12.43 1.55
N ALA A 40 -10.30 11.68 0.49
CA ALA A 40 -11.64 11.16 0.22
C ALA A 40 -12.18 10.26 1.34
N LEU A 41 -11.34 9.41 1.95
CA LEU A 41 -11.73 8.58 3.10
C LEU A 41 -11.89 9.43 4.37
N HIS A 42 -11.07 10.46 4.56
CA HIS A 42 -11.23 11.40 5.66
C HIS A 42 -12.58 12.14 5.58
N GLN A 43 -12.92 12.67 4.40
CA GLN A 43 -14.18 13.38 4.17
C GLN A 43 -15.42 12.46 4.29
N GLN A 44 -15.33 11.22 3.84
CA GLN A 44 -16.47 10.28 3.87
C GLN A 44 -16.72 9.66 5.25
N TYR A 45 -15.67 9.39 6.04
CA TYR A 45 -15.78 8.60 7.27
C TYR A 45 -15.25 9.31 8.51
N LEU A 46 -14.91 10.61 8.45
CA LEU A 46 -14.20 11.33 9.53
C LEU A 46 -12.86 10.66 9.88
N GLY A 47 -12.25 9.97 8.91
CA GLY A 47 -11.00 9.24 9.05
C GLY A 47 -11.04 8.13 10.11
N TRP A 48 -10.10 8.17 11.04
CA TRP A 48 -9.89 7.15 12.07
C TRP A 48 -10.97 7.10 13.15
N LEU A 49 -11.88 8.08 13.19
CA LEU A 49 -12.96 8.15 14.16
C LEU A 49 -14.11 7.17 13.85
N SER A 50 -14.14 6.59 12.64
CA SER A 50 -15.17 5.65 12.22
C SER A 50 -14.61 4.23 12.10
N PRO A 51 -15.23 3.22 12.73
CA PRO A 51 -14.80 1.83 12.59
C PRO A 51 -14.91 1.30 11.15
N LYS A 52 -15.65 1.98 10.27
CA LYS A 52 -15.76 1.63 8.85
C LYS A 52 -14.46 1.85 8.08
N ILE A 53 -13.50 2.61 8.62
CA ILE A 53 -12.20 2.89 7.99
C ILE A 53 -11.32 1.65 7.93
N VAL A 54 -11.44 0.75 8.91
CA VAL A 54 -10.59 -0.45 9.04
C VAL A 54 -10.71 -1.32 7.80
N GLY A 55 -11.94 -1.61 7.36
CA GLY A 55 -12.17 -2.40 6.14
C GLY A 55 -11.60 -1.74 4.87
N ARG A 56 -11.59 -0.40 4.82
CA ARG A 56 -11.06 0.36 3.68
C ARG A 56 -9.54 0.31 3.63
N VAL A 57 -8.89 0.54 4.77
CA VAL A 57 -7.42 0.46 4.88
C VAL A 57 -6.94 -0.97 4.66
N CYS A 58 -7.62 -1.98 5.20
CA CYS A 58 -7.31 -3.38 4.93
C CYS A 58 -7.44 -3.74 3.44
N GLY A 59 -8.44 -3.21 2.74
CA GLY A 59 -8.60 -3.38 1.29
C GLY A 59 -7.44 -2.79 0.50
N LEU A 60 -7.00 -1.59 0.86
CA LEU A 60 -5.83 -0.94 0.26
C LEU A 60 -4.55 -1.77 0.49
N CYS A 61 -4.31 -2.24 1.71
CA CYS A 61 -3.16 -3.07 2.04
C CYS A 61 -3.14 -4.37 1.22
N ARG A 62 -4.31 -5.00 1.03
CA ARG A 62 -4.43 -6.20 0.20
C ARG A 62 -4.00 -5.96 -1.24
N VAL A 63 -4.41 -4.84 -1.83
CA VAL A 63 -4.02 -4.50 -3.22
C VAL A 63 -2.52 -4.25 -3.32
N LEU A 64 -1.93 -3.54 -2.36
CA LEU A 64 -0.49 -3.29 -2.33
C LEU A 64 0.30 -4.59 -2.22
N LEU A 65 -0.11 -5.48 -1.29
CA LEU A 65 0.53 -6.78 -1.11
C LEU A 65 0.41 -7.67 -2.35
N GLN A 66 -0.74 -7.69 -3.03
CA GLN A 66 -0.95 -8.55 -4.21
C GLN A 66 -0.35 -7.97 -5.50
N GLY A 67 -0.36 -6.64 -5.65
CA GLY A 67 0.06 -5.96 -6.88
C GLY A 67 1.56 -5.68 -6.94
N VAL A 68 2.19 -5.48 -5.79
CA VAL A 68 3.59 -5.04 -5.68
C VAL A 68 4.49 -6.14 -5.14
N TRP A 69 4.02 -6.95 -4.18
CA TRP A 69 4.84 -8.00 -3.56
C TRP A 69 4.58 -9.36 -4.23
N ARG A 70 5.48 -9.80 -5.12
CA ARG A 70 5.40 -11.12 -5.74
C ARG A 70 6.01 -12.18 -4.81
N GLN A 71 5.36 -13.35 -4.73
CA GLN A 71 5.68 -14.44 -3.81
C GLN A 71 7.19 -14.75 -3.69
N GLY A 72 7.71 -14.77 -2.46
CA GLY A 72 9.05 -15.29 -2.14
C GLY A 72 9.81 -14.49 -1.10
N GLU A 73 9.43 -13.23 -0.83
CA GLU A 73 10.17 -12.34 0.06
C GLU A 73 9.46 -12.13 1.40
N GLU A 74 10.20 -12.28 2.50
CA GLU A 74 9.70 -12.23 3.87
C GLU A 74 9.23 -10.80 4.21
N LEU A 75 7.93 -10.65 4.44
CA LEU A 75 7.34 -9.41 4.95
C LEU A 75 7.66 -9.29 6.44
N VAL A 76 8.69 -8.52 6.75
CA VAL A 76 8.99 -8.12 8.11
C VAL A 76 8.27 -6.80 8.38
N TYR A 77 7.27 -6.86 9.27
CA TYR A 77 6.49 -5.69 9.71
C TYR A 77 7.21 -4.98 10.87
N LEU A 78 7.18 -3.64 10.86
CA LEU A 78 7.51 -2.78 12.01
C LEU A 78 6.24 -2.10 12.54
#